data_AF-W2DYB8-F1
#
_entry.id   AF-W2DYB8-F1
#
_cell.length_a   1.000
_cell.length_b   1.000
_cell.length_c   1.000
_cell.angle_alpha   90.00
_cell.angle_beta   90.00
_cell.angle_gamma   90.00
#
_symmetry.space_group_name_H-M   'P 1'
#
loop_
_entity.id
_entity.type
_entity.pdbx_description
1 polymer ?
#
loop_
_entity_poly.entity_id
_entity_poly.type
_entity_poly.pdbx_seq_one_letter_code
_entity_poly.pdbx_strand_id
1 'polypeptide(L)'
;MYESPFQTHADLLINGWNASARYLQSFVLSMHDGNKYEFSASELSSLTDDHFSIFIELAEYFRSEGGDGFPFRDVCAKMIERRPDYRELPVGLHPFPDPEFVFVPDQSDLAKHLHPLFTIDLSMVNPEWSGSLYMLSPLEPAEHRLVGYATRDTDYQSPLLHTNWIGFKIEDRRYRLMGDPRYFFLHEQNIDLPDPYPEARSELLDFYEQQNAAFAAARATYNKTGYLFNPDKLVLGARVDSRDLCPFVEQIGGDVDIGQVWAGNMPLYISESRPNGISPVYPRSPSGNPFYHVASTPANSYQQMGADKIIMFYEPVEQLVLFTFHWEQFPDIYP
;
A
#
# COMPACT_ATOMS: atom_id res chain seq x y z
N MET A 1 -39.29 10.32 15.76
CA MET A 1 -38.68 10.06 14.43
C MET A 1 -37.53 9.14 14.72
N TYR A 2 -37.59 7.86 14.29
CA TYR A 2 -36.47 6.95 14.52
C TYR A 2 -35.30 7.46 13.69
N GLU A 3 -34.14 7.65 14.33
CA GLU A 3 -32.91 8.03 13.64
C GLU A 3 -32.47 6.86 12.77
N SER A 4 -32.05 7.15 11.53
CA SER A 4 -31.65 6.10 10.60
C SER A 4 -30.38 5.42 11.12
N PRO A 5 -30.27 4.07 11.11
CA PRO A 5 -29.03 3.38 11.47
C PRO A 5 -27.83 3.84 10.61
N PHE A 6 -28.07 4.27 9.36
CA PHE A 6 -27.03 4.87 8.53
C PHE A 6 -26.47 6.17 9.15
N GLN A 7 -27.32 7.00 9.77
CA GLN A 7 -26.89 8.19 10.49
C GLN A 7 -26.25 7.85 11.84
N THR A 8 -26.86 6.95 12.61
CA THR A 8 -26.34 6.50 13.91
C THR A 8 -24.91 5.97 13.78
N HIS A 9 -24.65 5.17 12.74
CA HIS A 9 -23.36 4.53 12.51
C HIS A 9 -22.52 5.24 11.44
N ALA A 10 -22.85 6.49 11.09
CA ALA A 10 -22.20 7.23 10.01
C ALA A 10 -20.70 7.38 10.23
N ASP A 11 -20.27 7.62 11.47
CA ASP A 11 -18.84 7.75 11.78
C ASP A 11 -18.08 6.45 11.50
N LEU A 12 -18.63 5.30 11.89
CA LEU A 12 -18.04 3.99 11.59
C LEU A 12 -18.03 3.72 10.07
N LEU A 13 -19.14 4.01 9.38
CA LEU A 13 -19.27 3.77 7.94
C LEU A 13 -18.38 4.69 7.10
N ILE A 14 -18.22 5.95 7.49
CA ILE A 14 -17.42 6.91 6.72
C ILE A 14 -15.94 6.84 7.15
N ASN A 15 -15.67 6.67 8.44
CA ASN A 15 -14.35 6.89 9.04
C ASN A 15 -13.71 5.64 9.62
N GLY A 16 -14.39 4.48 9.69
CA GLY A 16 -13.85 3.25 10.25
C GLY A 16 -12.85 2.55 9.33
N TRP A 17 -11.80 1.97 9.92
CA TRP A 17 -10.66 1.37 9.20
C TRP A 17 -10.33 -0.07 9.57
N ASN A 18 -10.90 -0.61 10.65
CA ASN A 18 -10.70 -2.01 11.01
C ASN A 18 -11.43 -2.94 10.02
N ALA A 19 -11.08 -4.23 10.03
CA ALA A 19 -11.65 -5.21 9.11
C ALA A 19 -13.19 -5.26 9.16
N SER A 20 -13.77 -5.20 10.36
CA SER A 20 -15.24 -5.21 10.53
C SER A 20 -15.91 -3.94 9.98
N ALA A 21 -15.28 -2.77 10.11
CA ALA A 21 -15.75 -1.54 9.49
C ALA A 21 -15.69 -1.65 7.96
N ARG A 22 -14.57 -2.14 7.40
CA ARG A 22 -14.41 -2.39 5.96
C ARG A 22 -15.49 -3.32 5.43
N TYR A 23 -15.79 -4.38 6.17
CA TYR A 23 -16.87 -5.29 5.84
C TYR A 23 -18.24 -4.59 5.75
N LEU A 24 -18.62 -3.84 6.80
CA LEU A 24 -19.87 -3.07 6.84
C LEU A 24 -19.94 -2.05 5.71
N GLN A 25 -18.81 -1.43 5.36
CA GLN A 25 -18.75 -0.44 4.30
C GLN A 25 -18.94 -1.07 2.93
N SER A 26 -18.31 -2.23 2.66
CA SER A 26 -18.53 -3.01 1.45
C SER A 26 -20.00 -3.44 1.33
N PHE A 27 -20.61 -3.86 2.44
CA PHE A 27 -22.05 -4.16 2.47
C PHE A 27 -22.89 -2.94 2.06
N VAL A 28 -22.69 -1.79 2.72
CA VAL A 28 -23.46 -0.56 2.47
C VAL A 28 -23.28 -0.06 1.04
N LEU A 29 -22.04 -0.04 0.52
CA LEU A 29 -21.79 0.39 -0.86
C LEU A 29 -22.34 -0.59 -1.89
N SER A 30 -22.36 -1.90 -1.62
CA SER A 30 -22.96 -2.88 -2.53
C SER A 30 -24.47 -2.70 -2.67
N MET A 31 -25.14 -2.20 -1.63
CA MET A 31 -26.55 -1.82 -1.70
C MET A 31 -26.77 -0.55 -2.57
N HIS A 32 -25.76 0.32 -2.67
CA HIS A 32 -25.80 1.53 -3.48
C HIS A 32 -25.56 1.24 -4.96
N ASP A 33 -24.52 0.46 -5.27
CA ASP A 33 -24.21 -0.01 -6.62
C ASP A 33 -23.51 -1.37 -6.55
N GLY A 34 -24.29 -2.44 -6.60
CA GLY A 34 -23.79 -3.82 -6.51
C GLY A 34 -23.00 -4.30 -7.72
N ASN A 35 -23.00 -3.55 -8.84
CA ASN A 35 -22.11 -3.84 -9.96
C ASN A 35 -20.72 -3.26 -9.75
N LYS A 36 -20.62 -2.17 -8.98
CA LYS A 36 -19.37 -1.46 -8.70
C LYS A 36 -18.69 -1.90 -7.41
N TYR A 37 -19.48 -2.14 -6.37
CA TYR A 37 -19.02 -2.48 -5.03
C TYR A 37 -19.47 -3.90 -4.68
N GLU A 38 -18.52 -4.82 -4.63
CA GLU A 38 -18.81 -6.21 -4.27
C GLU A 38 -18.85 -6.38 -2.75
N PHE A 39 -19.73 -7.28 -2.31
CA PHE A 39 -19.86 -7.69 -0.92
C PHE A 39 -19.59 -9.19 -0.80
N SER A 40 -18.53 -9.55 -0.07
CA SER A 40 -18.16 -10.94 0.20
C SER A 40 -18.80 -11.42 1.49
N ALA A 41 -19.78 -12.32 1.40
CA ALA A 41 -20.42 -12.87 2.60
C ALA A 41 -19.52 -13.85 3.40
N SER A 42 -18.32 -14.18 2.90
CA SER A 42 -17.43 -15.14 3.55
C SER A 42 -16.80 -14.63 4.85
N GLU A 43 -16.75 -13.31 5.03
CA GLU A 43 -16.16 -12.66 6.21
C GLU A 43 -17.19 -12.34 7.32
N LEU A 44 -18.46 -12.75 7.15
CA LEU A 44 -19.52 -12.57 8.15
C LEU A 44 -19.16 -13.17 9.51
N SER A 45 -18.45 -14.30 9.52
CA SER A 45 -18.02 -15.00 10.74
C SER A 45 -16.92 -14.26 11.51
N SER A 46 -16.28 -13.26 10.91
CA SER A 46 -15.20 -12.48 11.50
C SER A 46 -15.69 -11.20 12.18
N LEU A 47 -16.98 -10.89 12.12
CA LEU A 47 -17.56 -9.76 12.83
C LEU A 47 -17.64 -10.02 14.34
N THR A 48 -17.35 -9.00 15.14
CA THR A 48 -17.71 -9.02 16.57
C THR A 48 -19.23 -8.93 16.71
N ASP A 49 -19.75 -9.32 17.88
CA ASP A 49 -21.20 -9.23 18.17
C ASP A 49 -21.75 -7.82 17.91
N ASP A 50 -21.02 -6.78 18.32
CA ASP A 50 -21.41 -5.37 18.08
C ASP A 50 -21.50 -5.03 16.58
N HIS A 51 -20.49 -5.40 15.78
CA HIS A 51 -20.50 -5.13 14.34
C HIS A 51 -21.55 -5.97 13.61
N PHE A 52 -21.80 -7.19 14.06
CA PHE A 52 -22.87 -8.02 13.52
C PHE A 52 -24.25 -7.43 13.82
N SER A 53 -24.47 -6.90 15.03
CA SER A 53 -25.70 -6.16 15.35
C SER A 53 -25.89 -4.94 14.44
N ILE A 54 -24.84 -4.16 14.19
CA ILE A 54 -24.88 -3.01 13.26
C ILE A 54 -25.23 -3.48 11.84
N PHE A 55 -24.61 -4.57 11.36
CA PHE A 55 -24.93 -5.16 10.06
C PHE A 55 -26.43 -5.48 9.93
N ILE A 56 -27.02 -6.12 10.95
CA ILE A 56 -28.45 -6.45 10.97
C ILE A 56 -29.31 -5.19 10.95
N GLU A 57 -29.01 -4.19 11.78
CA GLU A 57 -29.76 -2.92 11.81
C GLU A 57 -29.77 -2.22 10.45
N LEU A 58 -28.62 -2.14 9.78
CA LEU A 58 -28.49 -1.53 8.46
C LEU A 58 -29.29 -2.30 7.41
N ALA A 59 -29.20 -3.64 7.43
CA ALA A 59 -29.91 -4.52 6.50
C ALA A 59 -31.43 -4.44 6.68
N GLU A 60 -31.91 -4.46 7.93
CA GLU A 60 -33.34 -4.37 8.26
C GLU A 60 -33.93 -3.03 7.82
N TYR A 61 -33.22 -1.93 8.09
CA TYR A 61 -33.65 -0.60 7.69
C TYR A 61 -33.66 -0.44 6.17
N PHE A 62 -32.62 -0.90 5.46
CA PHE A 62 -32.59 -0.83 4.01
C PHE A 62 -33.71 -1.65 3.37
N ARG A 63 -34.03 -2.82 3.94
CA ARG A 63 -35.16 -3.65 3.50
C ARG A 63 -36.51 -2.95 3.65
N SER A 64 -36.71 -2.16 4.72
CA SER A 64 -38.00 -1.50 4.98
C SER A 64 -38.16 -0.18 4.22
N GLU A 65 -37.12 0.64 4.14
CA GLU A 65 -37.18 2.01 3.61
C GLU A 65 -36.64 2.13 2.16
N GLY A 66 -35.85 1.16 1.69
CA GLY A 66 -35.22 1.17 0.37
C GLY A 66 -34.01 2.13 0.25
N GLY A 67 -33.44 2.19 -0.96
CA GLY A 67 -32.21 2.94 -1.25
C GLY A 67 -32.38 4.42 -1.62
N ASP A 68 -33.61 4.93 -1.69
CA ASP A 68 -33.86 6.33 -2.05
C ASP A 68 -33.83 7.30 -0.85
N GLY A 69 -33.76 6.76 0.37
CA GLY A 69 -33.71 7.54 1.61
C GLY A 69 -32.50 8.46 1.68
N PHE A 70 -32.73 9.73 2.04
CA PHE A 70 -31.66 10.73 2.20
C PHE A 70 -30.53 10.29 3.14
N PRO A 71 -30.79 9.69 4.33
CA PRO A 71 -29.73 9.21 5.23
C PRO A 71 -28.77 8.21 4.57
N PHE A 72 -29.31 7.21 3.86
CA PHE A 72 -28.51 6.20 3.16
C PHE A 72 -27.69 6.82 2.03
N ARG A 73 -28.32 7.65 1.19
CA ARG A 73 -27.65 8.29 0.05
C ARG A 73 -26.56 9.27 0.48
N ASP A 74 -26.80 10.05 1.54
CA ASP A 74 -25.82 10.99 2.09
C ASP A 74 -24.60 10.26 2.67
N VAL A 75 -24.82 9.18 3.42
CA VAL A 75 -23.73 8.36 3.95
C VAL A 75 -22.95 7.69 2.83
N CYS A 76 -23.62 7.11 1.83
CA CYS A 76 -22.94 6.53 0.66
C CYS A 76 -22.12 7.58 -0.09
N ALA A 77 -22.68 8.77 -0.33
CA ALA A 77 -21.96 9.85 -1.00
C ALA A 77 -20.68 10.25 -0.24
N LYS A 78 -20.77 10.40 1.09
CA LYS A 78 -19.61 10.69 1.95
C LYS A 78 -18.59 9.55 1.99
N MET A 79 -19.05 8.31 2.00
CA MET A 79 -18.18 7.14 1.91
C MET A 79 -17.42 7.11 0.57
N ILE A 80 -18.10 7.39 -0.54
CA ILE A 80 -17.51 7.44 -1.88
C ILE A 80 -16.54 8.63 -2.02
N GLU A 81 -16.94 9.81 -1.54
CA GLU A 81 -16.06 10.99 -1.52
C GLU A 81 -14.79 10.72 -0.72
N ARG A 82 -14.92 9.99 0.40
CA ARG A 82 -13.79 9.60 1.24
C ARG A 82 -12.99 8.41 0.71
N ARG A 83 -13.51 7.69 -0.29
CA ARG A 83 -12.89 6.51 -0.91
C ARG A 83 -12.95 6.62 -2.42
N PRO A 84 -12.02 7.40 -3.02
CA PRO A 84 -11.90 7.43 -4.46
C PRO A 84 -11.77 6.01 -4.99
N ASP A 85 -12.47 5.72 -6.09
CA ASP A 85 -12.29 4.44 -6.76
C ASP A 85 -10.95 4.45 -7.49
N TYR A 86 -9.92 4.00 -6.80
CA TYR A 86 -8.56 3.97 -7.33
C TYR A 86 -8.34 2.88 -8.39
N ARG A 87 -9.38 2.15 -8.83
CA ARG A 87 -9.33 1.36 -10.07
C ARG A 87 -9.36 2.25 -11.31
N GLU A 88 -9.84 3.48 -11.17
CA GLU A 88 -9.66 4.54 -12.15
C GLU A 88 -8.36 5.30 -11.86
N LEU A 89 -7.58 5.61 -12.90
CA LEU A 89 -6.29 6.28 -12.74
C LEU A 89 -6.50 7.71 -12.23
N PRO A 90 -5.99 8.07 -11.03
CA PRO A 90 -6.14 9.43 -10.53
C PRO A 90 -5.28 10.42 -11.33
N VAL A 91 -5.81 11.63 -11.52
CA VAL A 91 -5.08 12.72 -12.18
C VAL A 91 -3.87 13.09 -11.32
N GLY A 92 -2.66 12.92 -11.87
CA GLY A 92 -1.39 13.15 -11.17
C GLY A 92 -0.63 11.86 -10.80
N LEU A 93 -1.23 10.68 -11.02
CA LEU A 93 -0.49 9.41 -11.07
C LEU A 93 -0.10 9.04 -12.50
N HIS A 94 1.12 8.53 -12.65
CA HIS A 94 1.64 7.99 -13.91
C HIS A 94 2.23 6.59 -13.69
N PRO A 95 1.51 5.52 -14.08
CA PRO A 95 1.97 4.14 -13.90
C PRO A 95 3.19 3.78 -14.74
N PHE A 96 3.98 2.83 -14.25
CA PHE A 96 5.13 2.21 -14.92
C PHE A 96 6.16 3.22 -15.49
N PRO A 97 6.70 4.14 -14.66
CA PRO A 97 7.76 5.03 -15.09
C PRO A 97 8.98 4.23 -15.56
N ASP A 98 9.75 4.82 -16.46
CA ASP A 98 10.98 4.18 -16.94
C ASP A 98 12.04 4.16 -15.82
N PRO A 99 12.57 2.98 -15.44
CA PRO A 99 13.60 2.87 -14.41
C PRO A 99 14.83 3.75 -14.67
N GLU A 100 15.15 4.07 -15.93
CA GLU A 100 16.26 4.95 -16.29
C GLU A 100 16.13 6.36 -15.65
N PHE A 101 14.91 6.82 -15.35
CA PHE A 101 14.66 8.12 -14.74
C PHE A 101 14.35 8.06 -13.24
N VAL A 102 14.34 6.87 -12.63
CA VAL A 102 13.99 6.70 -11.22
C VAL A 102 15.21 6.88 -10.33
N PHE A 103 16.32 6.22 -10.66
CA PHE A 103 17.53 6.22 -9.85
C PHE A 103 18.62 7.13 -10.43
N VAL A 104 19.51 7.60 -9.57
CA VAL A 104 20.73 8.31 -10.00
C VAL A 104 21.59 7.40 -10.89
N PRO A 105 22.31 7.92 -11.91
CA PRO A 105 23.01 7.09 -12.88
C PRO A 105 24.02 6.10 -12.29
N ASP A 106 24.68 6.47 -11.20
CA ASP A 106 25.66 5.64 -10.49
C ASP A 106 25.04 4.55 -9.61
N GLN A 107 23.71 4.53 -9.45
CA GLN A 107 22.93 3.50 -8.75
C GLN A 107 21.78 2.96 -9.61
N SER A 108 21.93 3.00 -10.94
CA SER A 108 20.92 2.54 -11.89
C SER A 108 20.58 1.04 -11.74
N ASP A 109 21.48 0.26 -11.16
CA ASP A 109 21.35 -1.17 -10.88
C ASP A 109 20.33 -1.49 -9.78
N LEU A 110 19.93 -0.51 -8.96
CA LEU A 110 18.82 -0.63 -8.02
C LEU A 110 17.50 -1.07 -8.71
N ALA A 111 17.34 -0.77 -10.00
CA ALA A 111 16.22 -1.24 -10.81
C ALA A 111 16.14 -2.78 -10.94
N LYS A 112 17.22 -3.51 -10.62
CA LYS A 112 17.21 -4.97 -10.53
C LYS A 112 16.51 -5.48 -9.28
N HIS A 113 16.41 -4.67 -8.23
CA HIS A 113 15.89 -5.03 -6.91
C HIS A 113 14.56 -4.35 -6.58
N LEU A 114 14.23 -3.28 -7.29
CA LEU A 114 13.07 -2.44 -7.04
C LEU A 114 12.30 -2.18 -8.33
N HIS A 115 11.02 -2.52 -8.34
CA HIS A 115 10.09 -2.16 -9.42
C HIS A 115 9.48 -0.78 -9.15
N PRO A 116 9.61 0.18 -10.09
CA PRO A 116 8.94 1.46 -9.95
C PRO A 116 7.50 1.36 -10.45
N LEU A 117 6.55 1.38 -9.52
CA LEU A 117 5.15 1.08 -9.79
C LEU A 117 4.45 2.25 -10.49
N PHE A 118 4.59 3.45 -9.93
CA PHE A 118 4.01 4.68 -10.47
C PHE A 118 4.77 5.91 -9.98
N THR A 119 4.64 7.00 -10.74
CA THR A 119 4.97 8.35 -10.30
C THR A 119 3.73 9.00 -9.70
N ILE A 120 3.90 9.81 -8.64
CA ILE A 120 2.85 10.63 -8.02
C ILE A 120 3.30 12.09 -7.95
N ASP A 121 2.42 13.01 -8.35
CA ASP A 121 2.60 14.45 -8.15
C ASP A 121 2.38 14.79 -6.67
N LEU A 122 3.36 15.43 -6.03
CA LEU A 122 3.30 15.76 -4.61
C LEU A 122 2.16 16.73 -4.25
N SER A 123 1.69 17.53 -5.21
CA SER A 123 0.54 18.42 -5.02
C SER A 123 -0.77 17.66 -4.73
N MET A 124 -0.83 16.37 -5.08
CA MET A 124 -1.95 15.49 -4.71
C MET A 124 -2.04 15.22 -3.21
N VAL A 125 -0.90 15.30 -2.51
CA VAL A 125 -0.82 15.05 -1.06
C VAL A 125 -0.89 16.35 -0.29
N ASN A 126 -0.12 17.35 -0.73
CA ASN A 126 -0.13 18.68 -0.16
C ASN A 126 0.04 19.71 -1.30
N PRO A 127 -0.93 20.60 -1.53
CA PRO A 127 -0.85 21.61 -2.60
C PRO A 127 0.36 22.54 -2.54
N GLU A 128 1.02 22.67 -1.38
CA GLU A 128 2.24 23.47 -1.21
C GLU A 128 3.51 22.72 -1.64
N TRP A 129 3.44 21.41 -1.79
CA TRP A 129 4.56 20.61 -2.27
C TRP A 129 4.60 20.59 -3.80
N SER A 130 5.81 20.48 -4.33
CA SER A 130 6.07 20.47 -5.77
C SER A 130 7.05 19.37 -6.13
N GLY A 131 6.94 18.89 -7.38
CA GLY A 131 7.73 17.77 -7.87
C GLY A 131 6.95 16.47 -7.84
N SER A 132 7.65 15.37 -8.11
CA SER A 132 7.05 14.06 -8.24
C SER A 132 7.92 13.02 -7.57
N LEU A 133 7.27 12.01 -6.99
CA LEU A 133 7.91 10.87 -6.34
C LEU A 133 7.60 9.58 -7.11
N TYR A 134 8.45 8.58 -6.94
CA TYR A 134 8.27 7.23 -7.47
C TYR A 134 7.91 6.29 -6.35
N MET A 135 6.77 5.58 -6.47
CA MET A 135 6.43 4.45 -5.61
C MET A 135 7.24 3.23 -6.04
N LEU A 136 7.92 2.57 -5.10
CA LEU A 136 8.81 1.44 -5.37
C LEU A 136 8.35 0.18 -4.63
N SER A 137 8.37 -0.96 -5.30
CA SER A 137 8.20 -2.27 -4.66
C SER A 137 9.48 -3.08 -4.70
N PRO A 138 9.95 -3.63 -3.58
CA PRO A 138 11.10 -4.53 -3.56
C PRO A 138 10.74 -5.89 -4.16
N LEU A 139 11.74 -6.54 -4.75
CA LEU A 139 11.68 -7.91 -5.24
C LEU A 139 12.12 -8.94 -4.21
N GLU A 140 12.41 -8.53 -3.00
CA GLU A 140 12.68 -9.40 -1.87
C GLU A 140 11.80 -8.99 -0.69
N PRO A 141 11.47 -9.92 0.22
CA PRO A 141 11.88 -11.32 0.23
C PRO A 141 11.01 -12.21 -0.67
N ALA A 142 11.54 -13.37 -1.05
CA ALA A 142 10.78 -14.44 -1.71
C ALA A 142 9.94 -15.26 -0.72
N GLU A 143 10.40 -15.35 0.53
CA GLU A 143 9.76 -16.12 1.59
C GLU A 143 9.11 -15.22 2.65
N HIS A 144 8.60 -15.86 3.70
CA HIS A 144 7.90 -15.28 4.86
C HIS A 144 8.78 -14.40 5.79
N ARG A 145 9.51 -13.44 5.23
CA ARG A 145 10.43 -12.54 5.94
C ARG A 145 10.14 -11.08 5.65
N LEU A 146 11.02 -10.22 6.15
CA LEU A 146 11.04 -8.80 5.87
C LEU A 146 12.14 -8.47 4.85
N VAL A 147 11.93 -7.41 4.08
CA VAL A 147 12.92 -6.84 3.15
C VAL A 147 14.21 -6.51 3.91
N GLY A 148 15.38 -6.82 3.35
CA GLY A 148 16.67 -6.60 4.02
C GLY A 148 16.98 -7.52 5.21
N TYR A 149 16.12 -8.51 5.53
CA TYR A 149 16.37 -9.43 6.63
C TYR A 149 17.64 -10.27 6.42
N ALA A 150 17.92 -10.70 5.18
CA ALA A 150 19.07 -11.54 4.84
C ALA A 150 20.43 -10.85 5.08
N THR A 151 20.43 -9.51 5.13
CA THR A 151 21.62 -8.67 5.31
C THR A 151 21.60 -7.93 6.66
N ARG A 152 20.64 -8.25 7.55
CA ARG A 152 20.42 -7.54 8.83
C ARG A 152 21.58 -7.60 9.82
N ASP A 153 22.51 -8.55 9.65
CA ASP A 153 23.65 -8.77 10.55
C ASP A 153 24.97 -8.23 9.93
N THR A 154 24.86 -7.55 8.79
CA THR A 154 25.98 -6.86 8.11
C THR A 154 26.07 -5.38 8.50
N ASP A 155 27.14 -4.72 8.10
CA ASP A 155 27.36 -3.28 8.26
C ASP A 155 26.70 -2.42 7.15
N TYR A 156 25.89 -3.03 6.27
CA TYR A 156 25.26 -2.35 5.13
C TYR A 156 24.12 -1.41 5.51
N GLN A 157 23.64 -1.52 6.75
CA GLN A 157 22.53 -0.71 7.27
C GLN A 157 22.96 0.72 7.56
N SER A 158 22.00 1.62 7.49
CA SER A 158 22.12 3.03 7.84
C SER A 158 20.91 3.48 8.67
N PRO A 159 20.92 4.70 9.23
CA PRO A 159 19.74 5.24 9.91
C PRO A 159 18.45 5.29 9.08
N LEU A 160 18.55 5.26 7.74
CA LEU A 160 17.41 5.27 6.82
C LEU A 160 17.37 4.02 5.92
N LEU A 161 18.22 3.03 6.15
CA LEU A 161 18.24 1.78 5.39
C LEU A 161 18.47 0.62 6.36
N HIS A 162 17.41 -0.10 6.69
CA HIS A 162 17.50 -1.27 7.56
C HIS A 162 16.36 -2.24 7.26
N THR A 163 16.27 -3.34 8.00
CA THR A 163 15.20 -4.33 7.78
C THR A 163 13.85 -3.63 7.68
N ASN A 164 13.11 -3.92 6.60
CA ASN A 164 11.78 -3.39 6.30
C ASN A 164 11.66 -1.85 6.14
N TRP A 165 12.78 -1.14 6.00
CA TRP A 165 12.83 0.30 5.73
C TRP A 165 13.86 0.64 4.66
N ILE A 166 13.43 1.40 3.65
CA ILE A 166 14.32 1.84 2.55
C ILE A 166 14.17 3.34 2.35
N GLY A 167 15.25 4.07 2.57
CA GLY A 167 15.30 5.51 2.46
C GLY A 167 16.07 5.98 1.22
N PHE A 168 15.59 7.05 0.61
CA PHE A 168 16.21 7.71 -0.52
C PHE A 168 16.32 9.22 -0.30
N LYS A 169 17.34 9.83 -0.88
CA LYS A 169 17.45 11.27 -1.08
C LYS A 169 17.08 11.59 -2.52
N ILE A 170 16.35 12.68 -2.72
CA ILE A 170 16.07 13.18 -4.07
C ILE A 170 17.25 14.04 -4.54
N GLU A 171 17.80 13.68 -5.71
CA GLU A 171 18.85 14.40 -6.42
C GLU A 171 18.42 14.56 -7.89
N ASP A 172 18.25 15.80 -8.36
CA ASP A 172 17.82 16.08 -9.73
C ASP A 172 16.58 15.27 -10.17
N ARG A 173 15.61 15.16 -9.25
CA ARG A 173 14.35 14.40 -9.40
C ARG A 173 14.52 12.87 -9.47
N ARG A 174 15.71 12.35 -9.18
CA ARG A 174 16.01 10.90 -9.10
C ARG A 174 16.29 10.51 -7.66
N TYR A 175 16.21 9.23 -7.36
CA TYR A 175 16.46 8.67 -6.04
C TYR A 175 17.91 8.19 -5.93
N ARG A 176 18.59 8.66 -4.88
CA ARG A 176 19.83 8.09 -4.36
C ARG A 176 19.52 7.30 -3.09
N LEU A 177 19.89 6.03 -3.04
CA LEU A 177 19.74 5.20 -1.85
C LEU A 177 20.56 5.77 -0.68
N MET A 178 19.93 5.92 0.47
CA MET A 178 20.56 6.44 1.70
C MET A 178 21.25 5.32 2.49
N GLY A 179 22.14 4.57 1.84
CA GLY A 179 22.88 3.47 2.44
C GLY A 179 23.62 2.64 1.40
N ASP A 180 24.04 1.45 1.80
CA ASP A 180 24.81 0.56 0.92
C ASP A 180 23.87 -0.29 0.03
N PRO A 181 24.01 -0.27 -1.30
CA PRO A 181 23.22 -1.12 -2.21
C PRO A 181 23.35 -2.62 -1.92
N ARG A 182 24.43 -3.05 -1.25
CA ARG A 182 24.58 -4.43 -0.74
C ARG A 182 23.53 -4.80 0.31
N TYR A 183 22.70 -3.87 0.76
CA TYR A 183 21.47 -4.17 1.49
C TYR A 183 20.62 -5.26 0.82
N PHE A 184 20.48 -5.25 -0.51
CA PHE A 184 19.72 -6.26 -1.22
C PHE A 184 20.52 -7.57 -1.32
N PHE A 185 19.91 -8.70 -0.96
CA PHE A 185 20.63 -9.97 -0.83
C PHE A 185 21.24 -10.47 -2.14
N LEU A 186 20.57 -10.17 -3.27
CA LEU A 186 21.05 -10.50 -4.62
C LEU A 186 22.00 -9.46 -5.22
N HIS A 187 22.42 -8.43 -4.47
CA HIS A 187 23.42 -7.51 -4.96
C HIS A 187 24.70 -8.27 -5.35
N GLU A 188 25.33 -7.90 -6.48
CA GLU A 188 26.44 -8.69 -7.07
C GLU A 188 27.63 -8.88 -6.14
N GLN A 189 27.87 -7.92 -5.25
CA GLN A 189 28.95 -7.96 -4.25
C GLN A 189 28.63 -8.82 -3.02
N ASN A 190 27.44 -9.41 -2.94
CA ASN A 190 27.05 -10.35 -1.88
C ASN A 190 27.24 -11.82 -2.27
N ILE A 191 27.98 -12.12 -3.35
CA ILE A 191 28.14 -13.50 -3.84
C ILE A 191 28.73 -14.45 -2.80
N ASP A 192 29.59 -13.94 -1.91
CA ASP A 192 30.22 -14.71 -0.84
C ASP A 192 29.43 -14.64 0.49
N LEU A 193 28.33 -13.89 0.54
CA LEU A 193 27.47 -13.84 1.73
C LEU A 193 26.73 -15.18 1.84
N PRO A 194 26.82 -15.89 2.99
CA PRO A 194 26.15 -17.17 3.15
C PRO A 194 24.64 -16.99 3.07
N ASP A 195 23.97 -18.00 2.54
CA ASP A 195 22.51 -18.01 2.50
C ASP A 195 21.95 -17.98 3.93
N PRO A 196 20.95 -17.11 4.21
CA PRO A 196 20.33 -17.03 5.55
C PRO A 196 19.60 -18.32 5.95
N TYR A 197 19.25 -19.16 4.96
CA TYR A 197 18.66 -20.48 5.10
C TYR A 197 18.95 -21.29 3.83
N PRO A 198 18.81 -22.64 3.82
CA PRO A 198 19.14 -23.44 2.65
C PRO A 198 18.40 -22.97 1.38
N GLU A 199 19.13 -22.82 0.28
CA GLU A 199 18.59 -22.48 -1.05
C GLU A 199 18.03 -21.05 -1.21
N ALA A 200 18.16 -20.19 -0.20
CA ALA A 200 17.62 -18.83 -0.18
C ALA A 200 17.94 -18.02 -1.45
N ARG A 201 19.17 -18.14 -1.97
CA ARG A 201 19.57 -17.41 -3.17
C ARG A 201 18.89 -17.93 -4.43
N SER A 202 18.77 -19.24 -4.57
CA SER A 202 18.12 -19.85 -5.73
C SER A 202 16.64 -19.53 -5.74
N GLU A 203 15.97 -19.67 -4.60
CA GLU A 203 14.56 -19.31 -4.44
C GLU A 203 14.32 -17.83 -4.76
N LEU A 204 15.19 -16.94 -4.28
CA LEU A 204 15.04 -15.52 -4.53
C LEU A 204 15.29 -15.15 -6.00
N LEU A 205 16.18 -15.86 -6.71
CA LEU A 205 16.37 -15.69 -8.15
C LEU A 205 15.12 -16.10 -8.94
N ASP A 206 14.54 -17.26 -8.61
CA ASP A 206 13.29 -17.74 -9.23
C ASP A 206 12.13 -16.77 -8.94
N PHE A 207 12.09 -16.23 -7.72
CA PHE A 207 11.12 -15.21 -7.35
C PHE A 207 11.30 -13.91 -8.14
N TYR A 208 12.54 -13.42 -8.29
CA TYR A 208 12.82 -12.24 -9.14
C TYR A 208 12.34 -12.47 -10.58
N GLU A 209 12.57 -13.65 -11.16
CA GLU A 209 12.11 -13.97 -12.51
C GLU A 209 10.58 -13.92 -12.62
N GLN A 210 9.87 -14.58 -11.71
CA GLN A 210 8.40 -14.61 -11.68
C GLN A 210 7.82 -13.20 -11.53
N GLN A 211 8.36 -12.42 -10.60
CA GLN A 211 7.89 -11.06 -10.32
C GLN A 211 8.18 -10.11 -11.49
N ASN A 212 9.33 -10.24 -12.15
CA ASN A 212 9.66 -9.49 -13.36
C ASN A 212 8.68 -9.83 -14.50
N ALA A 213 8.34 -11.10 -14.69
CA ALA A 213 7.35 -11.51 -15.70
C ALA A 213 5.95 -10.94 -15.39
N ALA A 214 5.52 -11.00 -14.13
CA ALA A 214 4.24 -10.46 -13.68
C ALA A 214 4.16 -8.93 -13.88
N PHE A 215 5.20 -8.20 -13.48
CA PHE A 215 5.26 -6.75 -13.66
C PHE A 215 5.27 -6.35 -15.14
N ALA A 216 5.99 -7.08 -15.99
CA ALA A 216 5.98 -6.87 -17.44
C ALA A 216 4.59 -7.15 -18.04
N ALA A 217 3.88 -8.20 -17.59
CA ALA A 217 2.53 -8.52 -18.04
C ALA A 217 1.51 -7.46 -17.60
N ALA A 218 1.62 -6.97 -16.35
CA ALA A 218 0.80 -5.87 -15.83
C ALA A 218 1.00 -4.60 -16.66
N ARG A 219 2.26 -4.19 -16.91
CA ARG A 219 2.60 -3.03 -17.76
C ARG A 219 2.06 -3.18 -19.18
N ALA A 220 2.25 -4.34 -19.79
CA ALA A 220 1.79 -4.60 -21.15
C ALA A 220 0.26 -4.58 -21.26
N THR A 221 -0.45 -5.01 -20.21
CA THR A 221 -1.90 -4.99 -20.16
C THR A 221 -2.41 -3.57 -19.94
N TYR A 222 -1.85 -2.84 -18.98
CA TYR A 222 -2.17 -1.43 -18.75
C TYR A 222 -1.99 -0.59 -20.02
N ASN A 223 -0.89 -0.77 -20.76
CA ASN A 223 -0.66 -0.05 -22.02
C ASN A 223 -1.74 -0.31 -23.09
N LYS A 224 -2.47 -1.44 -23.01
CA LYS A 224 -3.55 -1.79 -23.94
C LYS A 224 -4.92 -1.34 -23.45
N THR A 225 -5.16 -1.37 -22.14
CA THR A 225 -6.50 -1.22 -21.56
C THR A 225 -6.69 0.09 -20.79
N GLY A 226 -5.61 0.68 -20.27
CA GLY A 226 -5.65 1.78 -19.31
C GLY A 226 -5.92 1.33 -17.86
N TYR A 227 -6.04 0.04 -17.59
CA TYR A 227 -6.44 -0.51 -16.28
C TYR A 227 -5.41 -1.52 -15.75
N LEU A 228 -5.30 -1.62 -14.42
CA LEU A 228 -4.60 -2.70 -13.76
C LEU A 228 -5.54 -3.88 -13.53
N PHE A 229 -4.98 -5.08 -13.70
CA PHE A 229 -5.64 -6.34 -13.39
C PHE A 229 -4.72 -7.18 -12.54
N ASN A 230 -5.29 -8.14 -11.80
CA ASN A 230 -4.51 -9.06 -10.97
C ASN A 230 -3.38 -9.74 -11.79
N PRO A 231 -2.10 -9.46 -11.48
CA PRO A 231 -0.96 -9.96 -12.23
C PRO A 231 -0.84 -11.49 -12.26
N ASP A 232 -1.31 -12.18 -11.21
CA ASP A 232 -1.34 -13.66 -11.16
C ASP A 232 -2.19 -14.23 -12.30
N LYS A 233 -3.35 -13.62 -12.58
CA LYS A 233 -4.20 -14.02 -13.71
C LYS A 233 -3.55 -13.71 -15.06
N LEU A 234 -2.82 -12.61 -15.16
CA LEU A 234 -2.17 -12.18 -16.40
C LEU A 234 -1.05 -13.15 -16.81
N VAL A 235 -0.20 -13.57 -15.87
CA VAL A 235 0.89 -14.52 -16.17
C VAL A 235 0.38 -15.91 -16.52
N LEU A 236 -0.78 -16.31 -15.99
CA LEU A 236 -1.47 -17.55 -16.35
C LEU A 236 -2.18 -17.48 -17.72
N GLY A 237 -2.19 -16.32 -18.38
CA GLY A 237 -2.88 -16.12 -19.65
C GLY A 237 -4.42 -16.22 -19.54
N ALA A 238 -4.95 -16.05 -18.33
CA ALA A 238 -6.38 -16.12 -18.08
C ALA A 238 -7.10 -14.93 -18.73
N ARG A 239 -8.39 -15.12 -19.07
CA ARG A 239 -9.25 -14.00 -19.43
C ARG A 239 -9.53 -13.19 -18.17
N VAL A 240 -9.29 -11.88 -18.25
CA VAL A 240 -9.59 -10.91 -17.19
C VAL A 240 -10.82 -10.10 -17.57
N ASP A 241 -11.63 -9.73 -16.57
CA ASP A 241 -12.77 -8.82 -16.73
C ASP A 241 -12.84 -7.78 -15.60
N SER A 242 -13.92 -7.00 -15.53
CA SER A 242 -14.06 -5.91 -14.55
C SER A 242 -13.92 -6.34 -13.09
N ARG A 243 -14.15 -7.61 -12.78
CA ARG A 243 -14.01 -8.16 -11.42
C ARG A 243 -12.55 -8.38 -11.03
N ASP A 244 -11.66 -8.41 -12.02
CA ASP A 244 -10.22 -8.60 -11.84
C ASP A 244 -9.45 -7.28 -11.75
N LEU A 245 -10.16 -6.14 -11.79
CA LEU A 245 -9.56 -4.82 -11.71
C LEU A 245 -8.89 -4.60 -10.35
N CYS A 246 -7.62 -4.19 -10.41
CA CYS A 246 -6.84 -3.81 -9.25
C CYS A 246 -6.77 -2.29 -9.11
N PRO A 247 -6.71 -1.75 -7.89
CA PRO A 247 -6.49 -0.33 -7.69
C PRO A 247 -5.04 0.06 -8.03
N PHE A 248 -4.83 1.28 -8.52
CA PHE A 248 -3.50 1.85 -8.71
C PHE A 248 -2.81 2.20 -7.38
N VAL A 249 -3.60 2.53 -6.37
CA VAL A 249 -3.20 2.99 -5.04
C VAL A 249 -4.36 2.74 -4.08
N GLU A 250 -4.12 2.59 -2.78
CA GLU A 250 -5.19 2.45 -1.77
C GLU A 250 -5.44 3.74 -0.98
N GLN A 251 -4.40 4.54 -0.82
CA GLN A 251 -4.46 5.79 -0.07
C GLN A 251 -3.45 6.79 -0.63
N ILE A 252 -3.86 8.05 -0.75
CA ILE A 252 -2.99 9.19 -1.05
C ILE A 252 -3.09 10.17 0.12
N GLY A 253 -1.96 10.54 0.69
CA GLY A 253 -1.88 11.42 1.86
C GLY A 253 -2.59 10.87 3.10
N GLY A 254 -2.88 11.77 4.04
CA GLY A 254 -3.56 11.42 5.30
C GLY A 254 -2.66 10.73 6.32
N ASP A 255 -3.29 10.16 7.34
CA ASP A 255 -2.60 9.49 8.44
C ASP A 255 -2.42 7.99 8.14
N VAL A 256 -1.32 7.41 8.62
CA VAL A 256 -1.08 5.95 8.64
C VAL A 256 -1.18 5.49 10.08
N ASP A 257 -1.87 4.37 10.31
CA ASP A 257 -1.99 3.80 11.64
C ASP A 257 -0.71 3.07 12.07
N ILE A 258 -0.35 3.18 13.35
CA ILE A 258 0.82 2.50 13.92
C ILE A 258 0.79 0.98 13.70
N GLY A 259 -0.40 0.35 13.71
CA GLY A 259 -0.56 -1.09 13.46
C GLY A 259 -0.26 -1.52 12.01
N GLN A 260 -0.01 -0.57 11.11
CA GLN A 260 0.40 -0.84 9.73
C GLN A 260 1.90 -0.63 9.50
N VAL A 261 2.61 -0.03 10.46
CA VAL A 261 4.02 0.35 10.31
C VAL A 261 4.88 -0.53 11.18
N TRP A 262 5.89 -1.15 10.59
CA TRP A 262 6.90 -1.88 11.36
C TRP A 262 7.80 -0.88 12.11
N ALA A 263 7.63 -0.77 13.43
CA ALA A 263 8.38 0.17 14.24
C ALA A 263 9.90 -0.07 14.19
N GLY A 264 10.32 -1.32 14.43
CA GLY A 264 11.72 -1.70 14.32
C GLY A 264 12.69 -0.77 15.05
N ASN A 265 13.76 -0.37 14.35
CA ASN A 265 14.72 0.63 14.82
C ASN A 265 14.42 2.05 14.29
N MET A 266 13.33 2.24 13.55
CA MET A 266 13.02 3.53 12.95
C MET A 266 12.49 4.49 14.04
N PRO A 267 13.07 5.70 14.20
CA PRO A 267 12.50 6.68 15.11
C PRO A 267 11.12 7.14 14.65
N LEU A 268 10.10 6.86 15.45
CA LEU A 268 8.70 7.23 15.18
C LEU A 268 8.17 8.26 16.19
N TYR A 269 7.41 9.23 15.71
CA TYR A 269 6.51 10.03 16.54
C TYR A 269 5.07 9.52 16.36
N ILE A 270 4.45 9.09 17.44
CA ILE A 270 3.06 8.63 17.47
C ILE A 270 2.20 9.76 18.03
N SER A 271 1.27 10.26 17.22
CA SER A 271 0.29 11.26 17.64
C SER A 271 -0.82 10.62 18.47
N GLU A 272 -1.56 11.44 19.23
CA GLU A 272 -2.79 11.01 19.90
C GLU A 272 -3.73 10.31 18.91
N SER A 273 -4.31 9.21 19.37
CA SER A 273 -5.30 8.45 18.59
C SER A 273 -6.47 9.36 18.21
N ARG A 274 -6.80 9.34 16.93
CA ARG A 274 -7.97 9.99 16.38
C ARG A 274 -9.24 9.29 16.90
N PRO A 275 -10.41 9.97 16.93
CA PRO A 275 -11.68 9.35 17.31
C PRO A 275 -12.04 8.08 16.52
N ASN A 276 -11.54 7.96 15.29
CA ASN A 276 -11.74 6.80 14.44
C ASN A 276 -10.77 5.63 14.72
N GLY A 277 -10.01 5.69 15.81
CA GLY A 277 -9.11 4.63 16.27
C GLY A 277 -7.73 4.63 15.62
N ILE A 278 -7.48 5.48 14.61
CA ILE A 278 -6.15 5.60 14.00
C ILE A 278 -5.21 6.27 15.00
N SER A 279 -4.02 5.70 15.22
CA SER A 279 -2.91 6.33 15.92
C SER A 279 -1.86 6.78 14.90
N PRO A 280 -1.88 8.05 14.45
CA PRO A 280 -1.04 8.49 13.36
C PRO A 280 0.44 8.39 13.70
N VAL A 281 1.22 7.82 12.78
CA VAL A 281 2.67 7.69 12.89
C VAL A 281 3.40 8.60 11.89
N TYR A 282 4.44 9.27 12.39
CA TYR A 282 5.34 10.10 11.61
C TYR A 282 6.79 9.67 11.89
N PRO A 283 7.45 8.96 10.97
CA PRO A 283 8.89 8.68 11.07
C PRO A 283 9.70 9.97 11.16
N ARG A 284 10.92 9.90 11.71
CA ARG A 284 11.80 11.06 11.85
C ARG A 284 13.10 10.87 11.08
N SER A 285 13.50 11.88 10.33
CA SER A 285 14.82 11.91 9.70
C SER A 285 15.93 11.94 10.76
N PRO A 286 17.19 11.64 10.39
CA PRO A 286 18.33 11.80 11.30
C PRO A 286 18.46 13.22 11.87
N SER A 287 17.97 14.24 11.15
CA SER A 287 17.92 15.63 11.59
C SER A 287 16.68 15.96 12.44
N GLY A 288 15.78 15.01 12.66
CA GLY A 288 14.56 15.15 13.47
C GLY A 288 13.33 15.66 12.71
N ASN A 289 13.42 15.84 11.39
CA ASN A 289 12.30 16.31 10.58
C ASN A 289 11.24 15.20 10.40
N PRO A 290 9.94 15.54 10.42
CA PRO A 290 8.89 14.55 10.24
C PRO A 290 8.74 14.12 8.79
N PHE A 291 8.63 12.82 8.59
CA PHE A 291 8.11 12.21 7.38
C PHE A 291 6.59 12.20 7.41
N TYR A 292 5.98 12.49 6.26
CA TYR A 292 4.53 12.51 6.05
C TYR A 292 4.13 11.45 5.03
N HIS A 293 3.02 10.77 5.26
CA HIS A 293 2.53 9.75 4.34
C HIS A 293 2.15 10.38 2.99
N VAL A 294 2.61 9.76 1.90
CA VAL A 294 2.36 10.19 0.52
C VAL A 294 1.37 9.25 -0.14
N ALA A 295 1.66 7.95 -0.13
CA ALA A 295 0.80 6.97 -0.75
C ALA A 295 1.01 5.58 -0.15
N SER A 296 -0.04 4.78 -0.17
CA SER A 296 -0.01 3.35 0.15
C SER A 296 -0.60 2.55 -0.99
N THR A 297 0.04 1.44 -1.37
CA THR A 297 -0.46 0.54 -2.43
C THR A 297 -0.10 -0.91 -2.11
N PRO A 298 -0.93 -1.90 -2.48
CA PRO A 298 -0.55 -3.30 -2.38
C PRO A 298 0.38 -3.67 -3.53
N ALA A 299 1.36 -4.52 -3.28
CA ALA A 299 2.27 -5.01 -4.33
C ALA A 299 1.51 -5.81 -5.39
N ASN A 300 0.48 -6.58 -4.97
CA ASN A 300 -0.31 -7.46 -5.82
C ASN A 300 -1.15 -6.77 -6.91
N SER A 301 -1.18 -5.43 -6.95
CA SER A 301 -1.78 -4.68 -8.06
C SER A 301 -0.84 -4.53 -9.26
N TYR A 302 0.46 -4.76 -9.05
CA TYR A 302 1.51 -4.58 -10.05
C TYR A 302 2.39 -5.82 -10.22
N GLN A 303 2.56 -6.61 -9.16
CA GLN A 303 3.35 -7.83 -9.10
C GLN A 303 2.47 -9.02 -8.72
N GLN A 304 2.95 -10.25 -8.87
CA GLN A 304 2.19 -11.45 -8.50
C GLN A 304 2.14 -11.64 -6.97
N MET A 305 3.27 -11.38 -6.31
CA MET A 305 3.44 -11.43 -4.86
C MET A 305 4.13 -10.16 -4.35
N GLY A 306 4.27 -10.00 -3.03
CA GLY A 306 4.97 -8.88 -2.41
C GLY A 306 4.25 -8.39 -1.15
N ALA A 307 4.62 -7.19 -0.70
CA ALA A 307 4.01 -6.60 0.50
C ALA A 307 2.50 -6.39 0.32
N ASP A 308 1.72 -6.76 1.34
CA ASP A 308 0.28 -6.51 1.39
C ASP A 308 0.01 -5.00 1.35
N LYS A 309 0.92 -4.19 1.90
CA LYS A 309 0.93 -2.74 1.69
C LYS A 309 2.34 -2.17 1.66
N ILE A 310 2.66 -1.48 0.59
CA ILE A 310 3.83 -0.62 0.46
C ILE A 310 3.41 0.78 0.89
N ILE A 311 4.12 1.35 1.86
CA ILE A 311 3.81 2.65 2.45
C ILE A 311 4.97 3.60 2.16
N MET A 312 4.69 4.67 1.42
CA MET A 312 5.66 5.71 1.08
C MET A 312 5.44 6.96 1.92
N PHE A 313 6.51 7.46 2.52
CA PHE A 313 6.56 8.74 3.20
C PHE A 313 7.54 9.71 2.53
N TYR A 314 7.33 11.01 2.76
CA TYR A 314 8.16 12.10 2.28
C TYR A 314 8.47 13.11 3.38
N GLU A 315 9.72 13.53 3.46
CA GLU A 315 10.21 14.59 4.34
C GLU A 315 10.63 15.78 3.45
N PRO A 316 9.97 16.95 3.58
CA PRO A 316 10.08 18.02 2.60
C PRO A 316 11.32 18.93 2.74
N VAL A 317 11.96 18.99 3.91
CA VAL A 317 13.09 19.91 4.19
C VAL A 317 14.38 19.38 3.57
N GLU A 318 14.69 18.12 3.85
CA GLU A 318 15.85 17.40 3.32
C GLU A 318 15.46 16.58 2.09
N GLN A 319 14.22 16.66 1.59
CA GLN A 319 13.76 15.96 0.38
C GLN A 319 14.10 14.46 0.43
N LEU A 320 13.72 13.82 1.53
CA LEU A 320 13.93 12.40 1.75
C LEU A 320 12.63 11.63 1.48
N VAL A 321 12.78 10.44 0.93
CA VAL A 321 11.67 9.49 0.71
C VAL A 321 11.95 8.26 1.55
N LEU A 322 10.93 7.70 2.17
CA LEU A 322 11.08 6.56 3.06
C LEU A 322 9.96 5.55 2.80
N PHE A 323 10.34 4.29 2.60
CA PHE A 323 9.42 3.19 2.40
C PHE A 323 9.42 2.25 3.60
N THR A 324 8.24 1.73 3.94
CA THR A 324 8.09 0.53 4.77
C THR A 324 6.99 -0.36 4.19
N PHE A 325 6.92 -1.59 4.70
CA PHE A 325 6.12 -2.65 4.10
C PHE A 325 5.32 -3.37 5.19
N HIS A 326 4.01 -3.41 5.03
CA HIS A 326 3.12 -4.19 5.86
C HIS A 326 2.91 -5.57 5.26
N TRP A 327 2.89 -6.56 6.13
CA TRP A 327 2.71 -7.98 5.79
C TRP A 327 1.68 -8.57 6.77
N GLU A 328 0.47 -8.87 6.29
CA GLU A 328 -0.64 -9.40 7.09
C GLU A 328 -0.31 -10.77 7.70
N GLN A 329 0.54 -11.55 7.04
CA GLN A 329 0.98 -12.87 7.49
C GLN A 329 2.00 -12.84 8.65
N PHE A 330 2.52 -11.65 9.01
CA PHE A 330 3.48 -11.47 10.11
C PHE A 330 2.99 -10.52 11.21
N PRO A 331 1.79 -10.74 11.79
CA PRO A 331 1.27 -9.88 12.85
C PRO A 331 2.07 -10.05 14.16
N ASP A 332 2.91 -11.08 14.28
CA ASP A 332 3.67 -11.37 15.51
C ASP A 332 5.12 -10.82 15.49
N ILE A 333 5.52 -10.08 14.44
CA ILE A 333 6.85 -9.41 14.37
C ILE A 333 6.73 -7.92 14.78
N TYR A 334 5.63 -7.53 15.42
CA TYR A 334 5.56 -6.29 16.19
C TYR A 334 6.25 -6.49 17.56
N PRO A 335 6.99 -5.48 18.07
CA PRO A 335 7.65 -5.57 19.37
C PRO A 335 6.68 -5.77 20.54
#